data_AF-A0AAN9VHB2-F1
#
_entry.id   AF-A0AAN9VHB2-F1
#
_cell.length_a   1.000
_cell.length_b   1.000
_cell.length_c   1.000
_cell.angle_alpha   90.00
_cell.angle_beta   90.00
_cell.angle_gamma   90.00
#
_symmetry.space_group_name_H-M   'P 1'
#
loop_
_entity.id
_entity.type
_entity.pdbx_description
1 polymer ?
#
loop_
_entity_poly.entity_id
_entity_poly.type
_entity_poly.pdbx_seq_one_letter_code
_entity_poly.pdbx_strand_id
1 'polypeptide(L)'
;MGKKGHGKTAGKGKVLAKDVNITISTSKLSRQKRNELNQIVDKLLKVSSNFQTVPNAAKEWERHLEIRKLLEQVDQVEQGMKVTPEAESARAARLEQLLQWMVAQGADVGGVRPAQFAGCGWGLQAQRDLAPGELVVAVPRRLMLTSEQVQHSVLGSLLVKDAMLQHMPHVALALLLLVEKFSPESFWEPYIRALPTTYSTVLYFTTQELQELKGSPSFEPALKHCRNIARQYAYFSKLFQNTSDPASELLRDVFTYDEYR
;
A
#
# COMPACT_ATOMS: atom_id res chain seq x y z
N MET A 1 -66.61 -19.92 20.47
CA MET A 1 -66.23 -18.64 21.13
C MET A 1 -64.76 -18.77 21.49
N GLY A 2 -63.77 -18.04 20.99
CA GLY A 2 -63.72 -16.77 20.30
C GLY A 2 -62.71 -15.87 21.04
N LYS A 3 -61.44 -15.84 20.62
CA LYS A 3 -60.62 -14.62 20.45
C LYS A 3 -59.18 -14.92 20.01
N LYS A 4 -58.74 -14.05 19.08
CA LYS A 4 -57.44 -13.95 18.41
C LYS A 4 -56.32 -13.51 19.36
N GLY A 5 -55.08 -13.91 19.05
CA GLY A 5 -53.85 -13.31 19.58
C GLY A 5 -52.70 -13.47 18.58
N HIS A 6 -52.20 -12.36 18.05
CA HIS A 6 -51.14 -12.27 17.05
C HIS A 6 -49.77 -12.65 17.62
N GLY A 7 -49.03 -13.52 16.92
CA GLY A 7 -47.59 -13.76 17.13
C GLY A 7 -46.81 -13.37 15.89
N LYS A 8 -46.19 -12.19 15.92
CA LYS A 8 -45.38 -11.60 14.84
C LYS A 8 -44.19 -12.50 14.50
N THR A 9 -44.07 -12.85 13.21
CA THR A 9 -42.84 -13.35 12.59
C THR A 9 -41.76 -12.27 12.67
N ALA A 10 -40.69 -12.54 13.41
CA ALA A 10 -39.52 -11.67 13.49
C ALA A 10 -38.87 -11.59 12.10
N GLY A 11 -38.82 -10.37 11.56
CA GLY A 11 -38.23 -10.08 10.27
C GLY A 11 -36.75 -10.43 10.25
N LYS A 12 -36.36 -11.21 9.24
CA LYS A 12 -34.97 -11.29 8.79
C LYS A 12 -34.55 -9.87 8.42
N GLY A 13 -33.76 -9.23 9.29
CA GLY A 13 -33.08 -7.99 9.00
C GLY A 13 -32.12 -8.22 7.84
N LYS A 14 -32.60 -7.92 6.62
CA LYS A 14 -31.79 -7.82 5.42
C LYS A 14 -30.84 -6.66 5.66
N VAL A 15 -29.61 -6.96 6.07
CA VAL A 15 -28.54 -5.95 6.09
C VAL A 15 -28.39 -5.50 4.65
N LEU A 16 -28.86 -4.28 4.39
CA LEU A 16 -28.70 -3.59 3.13
C LEU A 16 -27.20 -3.39 2.94
N ALA A 17 -26.57 -4.31 2.19
CA ALA A 17 -25.33 -4.01 1.50
C ALA A 17 -25.64 -2.81 0.60
N LYS A 18 -25.28 -1.61 1.06
CA LYS A 18 -25.27 -0.43 0.20
C LYS A 18 -24.08 -0.64 -0.73
N ASP A 19 -24.40 -0.74 -2.02
CA ASP A 19 -23.45 -0.73 -3.12
C ASP A 19 -22.48 0.45 -2.95
N VAL A 20 -21.28 0.18 -2.45
CA VAL A 20 -20.13 1.07 -2.65
C VAL A 20 -19.41 0.49 -3.86
N ASN A 21 -19.96 0.77 -5.04
CA ASN A 21 -19.27 0.55 -6.30
C ASN A 21 -18.07 1.49 -6.34
N ILE A 22 -16.88 1.00 -5.98
CA ILE A 22 -15.65 1.69 -6.29
C ILE A 22 -15.49 1.62 -7.80
N THR A 23 -15.78 2.74 -8.47
CA THR A 23 -15.36 2.92 -9.86
C THR A 23 -13.86 3.15 -9.83
N ILE A 24 -13.07 2.08 -9.77
CA ILE A 24 -11.65 2.13 -10.08
C ILE A 24 -11.58 2.43 -11.58
N SER A 25 -11.65 3.72 -11.93
CA SER A 25 -11.48 4.21 -13.30
C SER A 25 -10.01 4.12 -13.66
N THR A 26 -9.47 2.92 -13.80
CA THR A 26 -8.11 2.70 -14.29
C THR A 26 -8.10 2.93 -15.78
N SER A 27 -7.57 4.07 -16.21
CA SER A 27 -7.39 4.32 -17.63
C SER A 27 -6.18 3.53 -18.11
N LYS A 28 -6.39 2.64 -19.10
CA LYS A 28 -5.28 1.90 -19.70
C LYS A 28 -4.40 2.87 -20.49
N LEU A 29 -3.09 2.78 -20.28
CA LEU A 29 -2.13 3.54 -21.09
C LEU A 29 -2.29 3.20 -22.58
N SER A 30 -2.15 4.21 -23.43
CA SER A 30 -2.04 3.99 -24.87
C SER A 30 -0.79 3.17 -25.19
N ARG A 31 -0.79 2.46 -26.33
CA ARG A 31 0.35 1.64 -26.77
C ARG A 31 1.65 2.45 -26.86
N GLN A 32 1.57 3.71 -27.31
CA GLN A 32 2.72 4.60 -27.38
C GLN A 32 3.28 4.92 -26.00
N LYS A 33 2.42 5.34 -25.06
CA LYS A 33 2.83 5.63 -23.67
C LYS A 33 3.37 4.38 -22.95
N ARG A 34 2.78 3.20 -23.21
CA ARG A 34 3.28 1.93 -22.65
C ARG A 34 4.69 1.61 -23.15
N ASN A 35 4.94 1.77 -24.45
CA ASN A 35 6.28 1.57 -25.02
C ASN A 35 7.31 2.57 -24.45
N GLU A 36 6.91 3.83 -24.29
CA GLU A 36 7.74 4.86 -23.65
C GLU A 36 8.06 4.50 -22.19
N LEU A 37 7.05 4.11 -21.40
CA LEU A 37 7.23 3.67 -20.02
C LEU A 37 8.20 2.48 -19.94
N ASN A 38 8.02 1.48 -20.79
CA ASN A 38 8.90 0.30 -20.82
C ASN A 38 10.37 0.69 -21.09
N GLN A 39 10.63 1.65 -21.98
CA GLN A 39 11.98 2.13 -22.26
C GLN A 39 12.59 2.87 -21.05
N ILE A 40 11.79 3.67 -20.34
CA ILE A 40 12.24 4.38 -19.13
C ILE A 40 12.52 3.36 -18.01
N VAL A 41 11.63 2.39 -17.81
CA VAL A 41 11.75 1.31 -16.83
C VAL A 41 12.99 0.45 -17.10
N ASP A 42 13.31 0.14 -18.37
CA ASP A 42 14.54 -0.58 -18.74
C ASP A 42 15.81 0.19 -18.35
N LYS A 43 15.83 1.50 -18.62
CA LYS A 43 16.94 2.37 -18.20
C LYS A 43 17.05 2.45 -16.68
N LEU A 44 15.91 2.61 -15.99
CA LEU A 44 15.83 2.67 -14.55
C LEU A 44 16.37 1.38 -13.91
N LEU A 45 15.98 0.21 -14.43
CA LEU A 45 16.47 -1.08 -13.96
C LEU A 45 17.98 -1.21 -14.17
N LYS A 46 18.51 -0.77 -15.31
CA LYS A 46 19.95 -0.79 -15.60
C LYS A 46 20.75 0.10 -14.63
N VAL A 47 20.31 1.34 -14.41
CA VAL A 47 21.00 2.30 -13.53
C VAL A 47 20.94 1.85 -12.06
N SER A 48 19.79 1.35 -11.62
CA SER A 48 19.58 0.93 -10.22
C SER A 48 20.17 -0.45 -9.86
N SER A 49 20.50 -1.27 -10.86
CA SER A 49 21.15 -2.58 -10.67
C SER A 49 22.68 -2.50 -10.69
N ASN A 50 23.27 -1.35 -11.00
CA ASN A 50 24.72 -1.20 -10.99
C ASN A 50 25.24 -1.03 -9.56
N PHE A 51 25.85 -2.09 -9.03
CA PHE A 51 26.44 -2.11 -7.70
C PHE A 51 27.91 -1.67 -7.76
N GLN A 52 28.24 -0.62 -7.03
CA GLN A 52 29.65 -0.28 -6.81
C GLN A 52 30.22 -1.19 -5.72
N THR A 53 31.39 -1.76 -6.00
CA THR A 53 32.14 -2.60 -5.06
C THR A 53 32.84 -1.78 -3.98
N VAL A 54 33.12 -0.50 -4.25
CA VAL A 54 33.75 0.44 -3.32
C VAL A 54 32.76 1.56 -2.98
N PRO A 55 32.51 1.84 -1.67
CA PRO A 55 31.65 2.93 -1.25
C PRO A 55 32.16 4.29 -1.77
N ASN A 56 31.29 5.04 -2.45
CA ASN A 56 31.58 6.40 -2.88
C ASN A 56 30.29 7.25 -2.85
N ALA A 57 30.14 8.05 -1.79
CA ALA A 57 28.96 8.89 -1.58
C ALA A 57 28.68 9.88 -2.73
N ALA A 58 29.71 10.44 -3.36
CA ALA A 58 29.54 11.38 -4.47
C ALA A 58 28.96 10.69 -5.71
N LYS A 59 29.48 9.51 -6.06
CA LYS A 59 28.95 8.71 -7.19
C LYS A 59 27.59 8.10 -6.89
N GLU A 60 27.29 7.76 -5.64
CA GLU A 60 25.94 7.33 -5.23
C GLU A 60 24.95 8.50 -5.32
N TRP A 61 25.37 9.72 -4.99
CA TRP A 61 24.55 10.92 -5.15
C TRP A 61 24.25 11.24 -6.62
N GLU A 62 25.25 11.23 -7.51
CA GLU A 62 25.06 11.42 -8.95
C GLU A 62 24.07 10.39 -9.53
N ARG A 63 24.22 9.12 -9.14
CA ARG A 63 23.31 8.05 -9.55
C ARG A 63 21.90 8.26 -9.00
N HIS A 64 21.78 8.73 -7.77
CA HIS A 64 20.47 9.05 -7.20
C HIS A 64 19.76 10.15 -8.01
N LEU A 65 20.48 11.20 -8.42
CA LEU A 65 19.92 12.25 -9.28
C LEU A 65 19.46 11.70 -10.64
N GLU A 66 20.23 10.78 -11.24
CA GLU A 66 19.82 10.10 -12.47
C GLU A 66 18.55 9.26 -12.27
N ILE A 67 18.48 8.48 -11.20
CA ILE A 67 17.30 7.68 -10.82
C ILE A 67 16.08 8.58 -10.62
N ARG A 68 16.22 9.69 -9.88
CA ARG A 68 15.14 10.66 -9.63
C ARG A 68 14.60 11.22 -10.94
N LYS A 69 15.47 11.62 -11.87
CA LYS A 69 15.06 12.13 -13.19
C LYS A 69 14.28 11.08 -13.99
N LEU A 70 14.69 9.81 -13.94
CA LEU A 70 13.94 8.72 -14.59
C LEU A 70 12.58 8.50 -13.93
N LEU A 71 12.50 8.55 -12.60
CA LEU A 71 11.25 8.43 -11.85
C LEU A 71 10.28 9.59 -12.11
N GLU A 72 10.78 10.81 -12.30
CA GLU A 72 9.96 11.95 -12.72
C GLU A 72 9.36 11.73 -14.12
N GLN A 73 10.10 11.13 -15.04
CA GLN A 73 9.57 10.74 -16.36
C GLN A 73 8.54 9.62 -16.25
N VAL A 74 8.79 8.60 -15.40
CA VAL A 74 7.81 7.56 -15.07
C VAL A 74 6.51 8.20 -14.58
N ASP A 75 6.61 9.11 -13.60
CA ASP A 75 5.46 9.77 -13.01
C ASP A 75 4.60 10.51 -14.05
N GLN A 76 5.24 11.23 -14.97
CA GLN A 76 4.58 11.94 -16.08
C GLN A 76 3.81 11.00 -17.01
N VAL A 77 4.37 9.83 -17.32
CA VAL A 77 3.70 8.85 -18.18
C VAL A 77 2.54 8.16 -17.43
N GLU A 78 2.74 7.88 -16.14
CA GLU A 78 1.78 7.20 -15.26
C GLU A 78 0.63 8.10 -14.76
N GLN A 79 0.64 9.42 -15.02
CA GLN A 79 -0.42 10.33 -14.55
C GLN A 79 -1.84 9.85 -14.89
N GLY A 80 -2.03 9.19 -16.03
CA GLY A 80 -3.34 8.63 -16.42
C GLY A 80 -3.76 7.36 -15.67
N MET A 81 -2.82 6.65 -15.06
CA MET A 81 -3.07 5.43 -14.29
C MET A 81 -3.35 5.71 -12.81
N LYS A 82 -2.97 6.89 -12.31
CA LYS A 82 -3.07 7.22 -10.89
C LYS A 82 -4.53 7.17 -10.44
N VAL A 83 -4.76 6.43 -9.36
CA VAL A 83 -6.03 6.48 -8.63
C VAL A 83 -6.10 7.83 -7.94
N THR A 84 -7.21 8.55 -8.11
CA THR A 84 -7.41 9.81 -7.37
C THR A 84 -7.49 9.47 -5.88
N PRO A 85 -6.55 9.97 -5.05
CA PRO A 85 -6.61 9.71 -3.62
C PRO A 85 -7.86 10.36 -3.04
N GLU A 86 -8.57 9.64 -2.17
CA GLU A 86 -9.63 10.25 -1.39
C GLU A 86 -9.05 11.35 -0.49
N ALA A 87 -9.81 12.42 -0.28
CA ALA A 87 -9.36 13.54 0.55
C ALA A 87 -8.96 13.08 1.96
N GLU A 88 -7.86 13.64 2.48
CA GLU A 88 -7.39 13.35 3.85
C GLU A 88 -8.44 13.76 4.90
N SER A 89 -9.28 14.76 4.60
CA SER A 89 -10.41 15.15 5.44
C SER A 89 -11.43 14.02 5.67
N ALA A 90 -11.53 13.06 4.74
CA ALA A 90 -12.40 11.90 4.87
C ALA A 90 -11.76 10.76 5.69
N ARG A 91 -10.46 10.83 6.01
CA ARG A 91 -9.75 9.76 6.73
C ARG A 91 -10.29 9.51 8.12
N ALA A 92 -10.79 10.55 8.80
CA ALA A 92 -11.48 10.41 10.08
C ALA A 92 -12.64 9.41 10.00
N ALA A 93 -13.50 9.55 8.97
CA ALA A 93 -14.62 8.66 8.75
C ALA A 93 -14.18 7.23 8.42
N ARG A 94 -13.08 7.06 7.67
CA ARG A 94 -12.52 5.75 7.34
C ARG A 94 -11.94 5.03 8.56
N LEU A 95 -11.31 5.77 9.47
CA LEU A 95 -10.83 5.22 10.76
C LEU A 95 -11.99 4.76 11.65
N GLU A 96 -13.11 5.48 11.67
CA GLU A 96 -14.32 5.05 12.37
C GLU A 96 -14.92 3.77 11.73
N GLN A 97 -14.96 3.70 10.40
CA GLN A 97 -15.39 2.49 9.68
C GLN A 97 -14.48 1.30 9.96
N LEU A 98 -13.16 1.51 10.02
CA LEU A 98 -12.19 0.50 10.42
C LEU A 98 -12.51 -0.05 11.81
N LEU A 99 -12.73 0.82 12.81
CA LEU A 99 -13.06 0.35 14.16
C LEU A 99 -14.37 -0.46 14.20
N GLN A 100 -15.40 -0.02 13.49
CA GLN A 100 -16.66 -0.76 13.39
C GLN A 100 -16.46 -2.15 12.79
N TRP A 101 -15.69 -2.24 11.71
CA TRP A 101 -15.32 -3.52 11.10
C TRP A 101 -14.50 -4.39 12.05
N MET A 102 -13.51 -3.84 12.75
CA MET A 102 -12.69 -4.58 13.71
C MET A 102 -13.54 -5.17 14.84
N VAL A 103 -14.45 -4.38 15.44
CA VAL A 103 -15.36 -4.84 16.50
C VAL A 103 -16.30 -5.94 15.97
N ALA A 104 -16.86 -5.77 14.77
CA ALA A 104 -17.70 -6.79 14.15
C ALA A 104 -16.94 -8.11 13.90
N GLN A 105 -15.62 -8.03 13.75
CA GLN A 105 -14.72 -9.18 13.60
C GLN A 105 -14.11 -9.66 14.93
N GLY A 106 -14.62 -9.20 16.07
CA GLY A 106 -14.24 -9.69 17.40
C GLY A 106 -12.95 -9.09 17.96
N ALA A 107 -12.52 -7.93 17.45
CA ALA A 107 -11.49 -7.14 18.12
C ALA A 107 -12.06 -6.42 19.35
N ASP A 108 -11.25 -6.30 20.39
CA ASP A 108 -11.51 -5.43 21.52
C ASP A 108 -10.75 -4.12 21.32
N VAL A 109 -11.48 -3.01 21.15
CA VAL A 109 -10.96 -1.65 20.95
C VAL A 109 -11.75 -0.61 21.75
N GLY A 110 -12.60 -1.03 22.69
CA GLY A 110 -13.62 -0.16 23.29
C GLY A 110 -13.10 0.92 24.25
N GLY A 111 -11.82 0.84 24.65
CA GLY A 111 -11.19 1.84 25.52
C GLY A 111 -10.60 3.05 24.80
N VAL A 112 -10.56 3.03 23.46
CA VAL A 112 -9.83 4.02 22.65
C VAL A 112 -10.61 4.45 21.42
N ARG A 113 -10.27 5.62 20.89
CA ARG A 113 -10.80 6.14 19.62
C ARG A 113 -9.69 6.74 18.75
N PRO A 114 -9.88 6.86 17.44
CA PRO A 114 -8.95 7.58 16.58
C PRO A 114 -9.02 9.08 16.90
N ALA A 115 -7.86 9.72 16.97
CA ALA A 115 -7.75 11.16 17.17
C ALA A 115 -6.50 11.70 16.48
N GLN A 116 -6.53 12.99 16.14
CA GLN A 116 -5.38 13.69 15.58
C GLN A 116 -4.61 14.42 16.68
N PHE A 117 -3.29 14.28 16.65
CA PHE A 117 -2.36 14.89 17.59
C PHE A 117 -1.41 15.83 16.84
N ALA A 118 -1.24 17.04 17.36
CA ALA A 118 -0.31 18.02 16.79
C ALA A 118 1.11 17.44 16.75
N GLY A 119 1.76 17.48 15.58
CA GLY A 119 3.12 16.97 15.37
C GLY A 119 3.25 15.45 15.20
N CYS A 120 2.23 14.65 15.54
CA CYS A 120 2.28 13.18 15.43
C CYS A 120 1.30 12.60 14.40
N GLY A 121 0.29 13.37 13.98
CA GLY A 121 -0.75 12.89 13.06
C GLY A 121 -1.83 12.07 13.78
N TRP A 122 -2.38 11.06 13.09
CA TRP A 122 -3.42 10.20 13.65
C TRP A 122 -2.85 9.19 14.65
N GLY A 123 -3.55 9.02 15.77
CA GLY A 123 -3.23 8.02 16.79
C GLY A 123 -4.47 7.59 17.57
N LEU A 124 -4.27 6.93 18.71
CA LEU A 124 -5.34 6.48 19.60
C LEU A 124 -5.43 7.36 20.84
N GLN A 125 -6.64 7.85 21.14
CA GLN A 125 -6.96 8.56 22.36
C GLN A 125 -7.80 7.68 23.29
N ALA A 126 -7.42 7.60 24.56
CA ALA A 126 -8.22 6.91 25.58
C ALA A 126 -9.59 7.60 25.78
N GLN A 127 -10.65 6.80 25.92
CA GLN A 127 -12.01 7.29 26.21
C GLN A 127 -12.36 7.21 27.70
N ARG A 128 -11.44 6.69 28.51
CA ARG A 128 -11.53 6.51 29.95
C ARG A 128 -10.14 6.42 30.54
N ASP A 129 -10.03 6.45 31.86
CA ASP A 129 -8.77 6.16 32.54
C ASP A 129 -8.37 4.70 32.30
N LEU A 130 -7.06 4.49 32.04
CA LEU A 130 -6.45 3.20 31.76
C LEU A 130 -5.42 2.90 32.85
N ALA A 131 -5.51 1.71 33.46
CA ALA A 131 -4.55 1.30 34.49
C ALA A 131 -3.29 0.68 33.86
N PRO A 132 -2.11 0.81 34.50
CA PRO A 132 -0.91 0.09 34.05
C PRO A 132 -1.14 -1.43 34.00
N GLY A 133 -0.79 -2.05 32.88
CA GLY A 133 -0.97 -3.50 32.65
C GLY A 133 -2.37 -3.93 32.21
N GLU A 134 -3.30 -2.99 32.05
CA GLU A 134 -4.63 -3.26 31.52
C GLU A 134 -4.59 -3.64 30.04
N LEU A 135 -5.40 -4.62 29.64
CA LEU A 135 -5.63 -4.94 28.23
C LEU A 135 -6.52 -3.84 27.60
N VAL A 136 -5.92 -3.01 26.74
CA VAL A 136 -6.63 -1.89 26.09
C VAL A 136 -7.15 -2.26 24.71
N VAL A 137 -6.36 -3.04 23.95
CA VAL A 137 -6.68 -3.45 22.58
C VAL A 137 -6.30 -4.92 22.39
N ALA A 138 -7.20 -5.70 21.80
CA ALA A 138 -6.94 -7.07 21.37
C ALA A 138 -7.39 -7.27 19.91
N VAL A 139 -6.46 -7.65 19.03
CA VAL A 139 -6.74 -7.84 17.59
C VAL A 139 -6.63 -9.31 17.22
N PRO A 140 -7.73 -9.97 16.78
CA PRO A 140 -7.69 -11.32 16.28
C PRO A 140 -6.71 -11.49 15.10
N ARG A 141 -5.93 -12.56 15.10
CA ARG A 141 -4.92 -12.88 14.06
C ARG A 141 -5.50 -12.84 12.63
N ARG A 142 -6.77 -13.21 12.46
CA ARG A 142 -7.49 -13.19 11.17
C ARG A 142 -7.62 -11.81 10.54
N LEU A 143 -7.55 -10.73 11.34
CA LEU A 143 -7.62 -9.36 10.84
C LEU A 143 -6.27 -8.84 10.35
N MET A 144 -5.17 -9.51 10.72
CA MET A 144 -3.83 -9.09 10.32
C MET A 144 -3.56 -9.49 8.88
N LEU A 145 -3.06 -8.54 8.08
CA LEU A 145 -2.48 -8.79 6.77
C LEU A 145 -1.01 -9.20 6.94
N THR A 146 -0.64 -10.39 6.47
CA THR A 146 0.65 -11.01 6.77
C THR A 146 1.24 -11.75 5.57
N SER A 147 2.56 -11.87 5.53
CA SER A 147 3.28 -12.54 4.44
C SER A 147 2.88 -14.01 4.25
N GLU A 148 2.43 -14.69 5.31
CA GLU A 148 1.89 -16.05 5.27
C GLU A 148 0.67 -16.20 4.35
N GLN A 149 -0.07 -15.12 4.09
CA GLN A 149 -1.25 -15.12 3.22
C GLN A 149 -0.88 -15.01 1.74
N VAL A 150 0.35 -14.63 1.39
CA VAL A 150 0.79 -14.46 0.00
C VAL A 150 0.64 -15.77 -0.79
N GLN A 151 0.99 -16.90 -0.19
CA GLN A 151 0.86 -18.22 -0.83
C GLN A 151 -0.62 -18.61 -1.10
N HIS A 152 -1.57 -18.00 -0.39
CA HIS A 152 -3.00 -18.27 -0.51
C HIS A 152 -3.75 -17.19 -1.31
N SER A 153 -3.05 -16.17 -1.81
CA SER A 153 -3.62 -15.13 -2.66
C SER A 153 -3.27 -15.36 -4.14
N VAL A 154 -3.71 -14.45 -5.01
CA VAL A 154 -3.35 -14.46 -6.44
C VAL A 154 -1.83 -14.40 -6.69
N LEU A 155 -1.05 -13.95 -5.70
CA LEU A 155 0.43 -13.93 -5.75
C LEU A 155 1.06 -15.31 -5.54
N GLY A 156 0.32 -16.32 -5.06
CA GLY A 156 0.89 -17.61 -4.69
C GLY A 156 1.63 -18.30 -5.84
N SER A 157 1.12 -18.18 -7.06
CA SER A 157 1.78 -18.75 -8.25
C SER A 157 3.08 -18.01 -8.64
N LEU A 158 3.13 -16.71 -8.38
CA LEU A 158 4.31 -15.88 -8.63
C LEU A 158 5.36 -16.08 -7.54
N LEU A 159 4.93 -16.24 -6.28
CA LEU A 159 5.79 -16.55 -5.14
C LEU A 159 6.65 -17.80 -5.41
N VAL A 160 6.12 -18.84 -6.05
CA VAL A 160 6.89 -20.07 -6.36
C VAL A 160 7.90 -19.86 -7.49
N LYS A 161 7.70 -18.87 -8.36
CA LYS A 161 8.53 -18.66 -9.57
C LYS A 161 9.54 -17.53 -9.42
N ASP A 162 9.27 -16.57 -8.55
CA ASP A 162 10.04 -15.34 -8.43
C ASP A 162 10.95 -15.37 -7.19
N ALA A 163 12.27 -15.30 -7.41
CA ALA A 163 13.24 -15.35 -6.33
C ALA A 163 13.16 -14.14 -5.38
N MET A 164 12.75 -12.97 -5.85
CA MET A 164 12.65 -11.78 -4.99
C MET A 164 11.49 -11.96 -4.00
N LEU A 165 10.34 -12.44 -4.46
CA LEU A 165 9.19 -12.75 -3.60
C LEU A 165 9.51 -13.82 -2.55
N GLN A 166 10.26 -14.86 -2.92
CA GLN A 166 10.62 -15.95 -1.98
C GLN A 166 11.51 -15.47 -0.84
N HIS A 167 12.50 -14.63 -1.15
CA HIS A 167 13.54 -14.25 -0.19
C HIS A 167 13.26 -12.90 0.49
N MET A 168 12.28 -12.11 0.02
CA MET A 168 11.93 -10.80 0.57
C MET A 168 10.47 -10.76 1.03
N PRO A 169 10.16 -11.26 2.24
CA PRO A 169 8.78 -11.31 2.75
C PRO A 169 8.12 -9.93 2.89
N HIS A 170 8.91 -8.87 3.09
CA HIS A 170 8.41 -7.49 3.12
C HIS A 170 7.95 -7.01 1.73
N VAL A 171 8.66 -7.39 0.66
CA VAL A 171 8.24 -7.12 -0.73
C VAL A 171 6.97 -7.91 -1.06
N ALA A 172 6.91 -9.18 -0.65
CA ALA A 172 5.73 -10.02 -0.84
C ALA A 172 4.50 -9.44 -0.13
N LEU A 173 4.66 -8.93 1.10
CA LEU A 173 3.60 -8.26 1.84
C LEU A 173 3.16 -6.93 1.19
N ALA A 174 4.11 -6.13 0.68
CA ALA A 174 3.78 -4.88 -0.03
C ALA A 174 2.97 -5.16 -1.30
N LEU A 175 3.34 -6.19 -2.07
CA LEU A 175 2.57 -6.60 -3.24
C LEU A 175 1.21 -7.21 -2.87
N LEU A 176 1.11 -7.94 -1.77
CA LEU A 176 -0.18 -8.42 -1.26
C LEU A 176 -1.10 -7.25 -0.90
N LEU A 177 -0.57 -6.21 -0.24
CA LEU A 177 -1.32 -5.00 0.07
C LEU A 177 -1.88 -4.34 -1.20
N LEU A 178 -1.07 -4.26 -2.27
CA LEU A 178 -1.53 -3.73 -3.56
C LEU A 178 -2.59 -4.61 -4.22
N VAL A 179 -2.40 -5.93 -4.20
CA VAL A 179 -3.41 -6.88 -4.70
C VAL A 179 -4.74 -6.68 -3.99
N GLU A 180 -4.73 -6.60 -2.66
CA GLU A 180 -5.93 -6.40 -1.85
C GLU A 180 -6.55 -5.02 -2.10
N LYS A 181 -5.72 -3.97 -2.27
CA LYS A 181 -6.19 -2.61 -2.62
C LYS A 181 -6.98 -2.57 -3.93
N PHE A 182 -6.56 -3.34 -4.93
CA PHE A 182 -7.19 -3.37 -6.25
C PHE A 182 -8.19 -4.53 -6.42
N SER A 183 -8.43 -5.32 -5.38
CA SER A 183 -9.42 -6.40 -5.38
C SER A 183 -10.80 -5.86 -5.01
N PRO A 184 -11.85 -6.06 -5.85
CA PRO A 184 -13.19 -5.48 -5.60
C PRO A 184 -13.85 -5.91 -4.27
N GLU A 185 -13.51 -7.10 -3.77
CA GLU A 185 -14.11 -7.69 -2.57
C GLU A 185 -13.04 -8.03 -1.51
N SER A 186 -12.06 -7.13 -1.31
CA SER A 186 -11.03 -7.35 -0.30
C SER A 186 -11.62 -7.37 1.11
N PHE A 187 -11.31 -8.41 1.87
CA PHE A 187 -11.63 -8.50 3.29
C PHE A 187 -11.00 -7.35 4.11
N TRP A 188 -9.84 -6.85 3.66
CA TRP A 188 -9.08 -5.79 4.32
C TRP A 188 -9.40 -4.38 3.78
N GLU A 189 -10.40 -4.21 2.91
CA GLU A 189 -10.79 -2.89 2.38
C GLU A 189 -10.91 -1.80 3.46
N PRO A 190 -11.55 -2.04 4.63
CA PRO A 190 -11.67 -1.01 5.66
C PRO A 190 -10.32 -0.60 6.25
N TYR A 191 -9.38 -1.55 6.36
CA TYR A 191 -8.02 -1.30 6.82
C TYR A 191 -7.22 -0.51 5.78
N ILE A 192 -7.24 -0.97 4.52
CA ILE A 192 -6.47 -0.36 3.43
C ILE A 192 -6.91 1.08 3.19
N ARG A 193 -8.22 1.35 3.20
CA ARG A 193 -8.76 2.70 3.01
C ARG A 193 -8.43 3.64 4.17
N ALA A 194 -8.23 3.14 5.38
CA ALA A 194 -7.84 3.95 6.53
C ALA A 194 -6.34 4.34 6.55
N LEU A 195 -5.51 3.71 5.72
CA LEU A 195 -4.07 4.00 5.63
C LEU A 195 -3.80 5.45 5.19
N PRO A 196 -2.67 6.04 5.61
CA PRO A 196 -2.19 7.29 5.04
C PRO A 196 -1.97 7.18 3.53
N THR A 197 -2.22 8.27 2.81
CA THR A 197 -1.88 8.38 1.38
C THR A 197 -0.45 8.86 1.14
N THR A 198 0.24 9.35 2.17
CA THR A 198 1.63 9.79 2.13
C THR A 198 2.35 9.46 3.44
N TYR A 199 3.68 9.37 3.37
CA TYR A 199 4.55 9.05 4.51
C TYR A 199 5.72 10.04 4.59
N SER A 200 6.44 10.00 5.71
CA SER A 200 7.65 10.81 5.96
C SER A 200 8.95 10.02 5.77
N THR A 201 8.91 8.92 5.01
CA THR A 201 10.12 8.13 4.70
C THR A 201 10.99 8.87 3.69
N VAL A 202 12.26 8.48 3.57
CA VAL A 202 13.23 9.11 2.63
C VAL A 202 12.81 9.01 1.15
N LEU A 203 11.84 8.16 0.82
CA LEU A 203 11.24 8.04 -0.51
C LEU A 203 10.38 9.26 -0.88
N TYR A 204 9.84 9.95 0.13
CA TYR A 204 8.99 11.13 -0.02
C TYR A 204 9.77 12.44 0.10
N PHE A 205 11.07 12.38 0.41
CA PHE A 205 11.92 13.57 0.51
C PHE A 205 12.15 14.19 -0.88
N THR A 206 12.20 15.51 -0.91
CA THR A 206 12.76 16.29 -2.01
C THR A 206 14.27 16.05 -2.13
N THR A 207 14.84 16.43 -3.27
CA THR A 207 16.28 16.33 -3.49
C THR A 207 17.03 17.21 -2.48
N GLN A 208 16.47 18.36 -2.12
CA GLN A 208 17.02 19.28 -1.13
C GLN A 208 17.01 18.66 0.27
N GLU A 209 15.88 18.12 0.73
CA GLU A 209 15.79 17.47 2.04
C GLU A 209 16.74 16.26 2.16
N LEU A 210 16.89 15.48 1.09
CA LEU A 210 17.83 14.36 1.09
C LEU A 210 19.29 14.83 1.10
N GLN A 211 19.57 15.99 0.49
CA GLN A 211 20.89 16.61 0.50
C GLN A 211 21.30 17.10 1.90
N GLU A 212 20.35 17.51 2.75
CA GLU A 212 20.64 17.88 4.15
C GLU A 212 21.20 16.73 4.98
N LEU A 213 21.02 15.47 4.54
CA LEU A 213 21.64 14.32 5.18
C LEU A 213 23.14 14.19 4.87
N LYS A 214 23.69 14.93 3.90
CA LYS A 214 25.12 14.82 3.52
C LYS A 214 26.04 15.03 4.72
N GLY A 215 27.04 14.16 4.85
CA GLY A 215 27.95 14.16 6.00
C GLY A 215 27.43 13.39 7.22
N SER A 216 26.15 13.03 7.26
CA SER A 216 25.60 12.13 8.28
C SER A 216 25.81 10.65 7.91
N PRO A 217 25.81 9.73 8.89
CA PRO A 217 25.84 8.29 8.64
C PRO A 217 24.59 7.76 7.93
N SER A 218 23.51 8.55 7.87
CA SER A 218 22.22 8.16 7.28
C SER A 218 22.13 8.43 5.77
N PHE A 219 23.04 9.24 5.20
CA PHE A 219 22.98 9.64 3.80
C PHE A 219 23.08 8.46 2.84
N GLU A 220 24.15 7.69 2.91
CA GLU A 220 24.33 6.54 2.01
C GLU A 220 23.25 5.47 2.18
N PRO A 221 22.83 5.09 3.41
CA PRO A 221 21.67 4.21 3.60
C PRO A 221 20.40 4.73 2.94
N ALA A 222 20.11 6.03 3.04
CA ALA A 222 18.93 6.63 2.42
C ALA A 222 19.01 6.53 0.88
N LEU A 223 20.14 6.86 0.27
CA LEU A 223 20.35 6.71 -1.18
C LEU A 223 20.20 5.25 -1.64
N LYS A 224 20.78 4.30 -0.88
CA LYS A 224 20.67 2.87 -1.15
C LYS A 224 19.22 2.40 -1.06
N HIS A 225 18.46 2.88 -0.07
CA HIS A 225 17.04 2.56 0.08
C HIS A 225 16.23 3.05 -1.12
N CYS A 226 16.37 4.33 -1.51
CA CYS A 226 15.70 4.89 -2.69
C CYS A 226 16.04 4.11 -3.97
N ARG A 227 17.32 3.77 -4.17
CA ARG A 227 17.77 2.96 -5.30
C ARG A 227 17.15 1.55 -5.30
N ASN A 228 17.09 0.90 -4.15
CA ASN A 228 16.54 -0.45 -4.03
C ASN A 228 15.04 -0.47 -4.37
N ILE A 229 14.26 0.49 -3.86
CA ILE A 229 12.82 0.61 -4.18
C ILE A 229 12.61 0.90 -5.66
N ALA A 230 13.40 1.82 -6.24
CA ALA A 230 13.34 2.11 -7.68
C ALA A 230 13.65 0.87 -8.54
N ARG A 231 14.64 0.06 -8.12
CA ARG A 231 14.99 -1.20 -8.79
C ARG A 231 13.86 -2.21 -8.71
N GLN A 232 13.27 -2.38 -7.53
CA GLN A 232 12.18 -3.33 -7.30
C GLN A 232 10.94 -2.93 -8.10
N TYR A 233 10.55 -1.65 -8.11
CA TYR A 233 9.50 -1.14 -8.98
C TYR A 233 9.78 -1.48 -10.45
N ALA A 234 10.98 -1.16 -10.95
CA ALA A 234 11.32 -1.41 -12.35
C ALA A 234 11.28 -2.92 -12.69
N TYR A 235 11.74 -3.76 -11.76
CA TYR A 235 11.69 -5.21 -11.89
C TYR A 235 10.25 -5.74 -11.97
N PHE A 236 9.40 -5.39 -11.01
CA PHE A 236 8.01 -5.88 -10.96
C PHE A 236 7.15 -5.29 -12.08
N SER A 237 7.37 -4.04 -12.46
CA SER A 237 6.72 -3.43 -13.62
C SER A 237 6.97 -4.28 -14.87
N LYS A 238 8.22 -4.67 -15.14
CA LYS A 238 8.55 -5.60 -16.24
C LYS A 238 7.95 -6.99 -16.05
N LEU A 239 7.99 -7.53 -14.84
CA LEU A 239 7.46 -8.86 -14.54
C LEU A 239 5.97 -8.95 -14.90
N PHE A 240 5.17 -8.00 -14.44
CA PHE A 240 3.72 -7.97 -14.66
C PHE A 240 3.32 -7.72 -16.14
N GLN A 241 4.19 -7.04 -16.92
CA GLN A 241 3.98 -6.91 -18.36
C GLN A 241 4.28 -8.20 -19.14
N ASN A 242 5.23 -9.01 -18.66
CA ASN A 242 5.77 -10.16 -19.40
C ASN A 242 5.20 -11.51 -18.97
N THR A 243 4.35 -11.54 -17.95
CA THR A 243 3.75 -12.77 -17.41
C THR A 243 2.22 -12.68 -17.40
N SER A 244 1.58 -13.84 -17.37
CA SER A 244 0.13 -14.00 -17.47
C SER A 244 -0.46 -14.73 -16.26
N ASP A 245 0.23 -14.69 -15.11
CA ASP A 245 -0.35 -15.17 -13.86
C ASP A 245 -1.41 -14.20 -13.32
N PRO A 246 -2.32 -14.65 -12.42
CA PRO A 246 -3.42 -13.82 -11.95
C PRO A 246 -3.00 -12.50 -11.28
N ALA A 247 -1.88 -12.48 -10.54
CA ALA A 247 -1.39 -11.25 -9.92
C ALA A 247 -0.89 -10.26 -10.99
N SER A 248 -0.15 -10.75 -11.98
CA SER A 248 0.29 -9.95 -13.11
C SER A 248 -0.86 -9.35 -13.90
N GLU A 249 -1.93 -10.11 -14.16
CA GLU A 249 -3.12 -9.60 -14.84
C GLU A 249 -3.84 -8.50 -14.05
N LEU A 250 -3.97 -8.67 -12.73
CA LEU A 250 -4.56 -7.67 -11.84
C LEU A 250 -3.73 -6.38 -11.78
N LEU A 251 -2.41 -6.52 -11.64
CA LEU A 251 -1.51 -5.38 -11.38
C LEU A 251 -1.03 -4.67 -12.66
N ARG A 252 -1.13 -5.29 -13.84
CA ARG A 252 -0.55 -4.78 -15.11
C ARG A 252 -0.90 -3.35 -15.47
N ASP A 253 -2.12 -2.93 -15.15
CA ASP A 253 -2.68 -1.63 -15.54
C ASP A 253 -2.83 -0.65 -14.36
N VAL A 254 -2.40 -1.06 -13.16
CA VAL A 254 -2.55 -0.27 -11.92
C VAL A 254 -1.24 -0.09 -11.14
N PHE A 255 -0.22 -0.90 -11.44
CA PHE A 255 1.08 -0.84 -10.78
C PHE A 255 1.89 0.37 -11.27
N THR A 256 1.88 1.43 -10.46
CA THR A 256 2.66 2.66 -10.70
C THR A 256 3.79 2.80 -9.68
N TYR A 257 4.74 3.70 -9.92
CA TYR A 257 5.79 3.98 -8.92
C TYR A 257 5.21 4.58 -7.64
N ASP A 258 4.17 5.42 -7.78
CA ASP A 258 3.48 6.04 -6.65
C ASP A 258 2.77 5.01 -5.76
N GLU A 259 2.22 3.95 -6.36
CA GLU A 259 1.61 2.83 -5.65
C GLU A 259 2.65 1.95 -4.94
N TYR A 260 3.88 1.87 -5.45
CA TYR A 260 4.92 0.99 -4.91
C TYR A 260 5.77 1.61 -3.79
N ARG A 261 5.84 2.94 -3.69
CA ARG A 261 6.79 3.68 -2.85
C ARG A 261 6.33 3.94 -1.41
#